data_AF-A0A966JN24-F1
#
_entry.id   AF-A0A966JN24-F1
#
_cell.length_a   1.000
_cell.length_b   1.000
_cell.length_c   1.000
_cell.angle_alpha   90.00
_cell.angle_beta   90.00
_cell.angle_gamma   90.00
#
_symmetry.space_group_name_H-M   'P 1'
#
loop_
_entity.id
_entity.type
_entity.pdbx_description
1 polymer ?
#
loop_
_entity_poly.entity_id
_entity_poly.type
_entity_poly.pdbx_seq_one_letter_code
_entity_poly.pdbx_strand_id
1 'polypeptide(L)' 'MQRIMLKSKLHRVQVTHSELEYEGSCAIDETLLEAAQIREYEQIAIYNITNGERFTTYAIKAQRNSGVIS' A
#
# COMPACT_ATOMS: atom_id res chain seq x y z
N MET A 1 -10.67 -27.73 1.07
CA MET A 1 -10.71 -26.56 1.98
C MET A 1 -9.66 -25.56 1.52
N GLN A 2 -10.00 -24.29 1.30
CA GLN A 2 -9.04 -23.23 0.94
C GLN A 2 -8.68 -22.41 2.18
N ARG A 3 -7.42 -21.96 2.30
CA ARG A 3 -6.93 -21.08 3.37
C ARG A 3 -6.53 -19.73 2.79
N ILE A 4 -6.83 -18.63 3.49
CA ILE A 4 -6.33 -17.30 3.16
C ILE A 4 -5.08 -17.06 3.99
N MET A 5 -3.95 -16.86 3.32
CA MET A 5 -2.66 -16.60 3.94
C MET A 5 -2.18 -15.21 3.53
N LEU A 6 -1.34 -14.58 4.37
CA LEU A 6 -0.65 -13.35 3.98
C LEU A 6 0.29 -13.63 2.81
N LYS A 7 0.06 -12.99 1.67
CA LYS A 7 0.97 -13.08 0.51
C LYS A 7 2.28 -12.35 0.78
N SER A 8 2.19 -11.10 1.24
CA SER A 8 3.34 -10.21 1.47
C SER A 8 2.95 -8.98 2.28
N LYS A 9 3.94 -8.18 2.70
CA LYS A 9 3.69 -6.89 3.38
C LYS A 9 4.84 -5.92 3.18
N LEU A 10 4.54 -4.62 3.27
CA LEU A 10 5.51 -3.56 3.54
C LEU A 10 5.44 -3.21 5.02
N HIS A 11 6.56 -3.31 5.73
CA HIS A 11 6.58 -3.14 7.18
C HIS A 11 7.11 -1.77 7.58
N ARG A 12 6.28 -0.99 8.30
CA ARG A 12 6.65 0.32 8.86
C ARG A 12 7.14 1.34 7.82
N VAL A 13 6.54 1.34 6.64
CA VAL A 13 6.71 2.45 5.69
C VAL A 13 6.08 3.73 6.25
N GLN A 14 6.58 4.87 5.81
CA GLN A 14 6.09 6.18 6.24
C GLN A 14 5.20 6.78 5.14
N VAL A 15 4.03 7.27 5.53
CA VAL A 15 3.16 8.05 4.63
C VAL A 15 3.90 9.32 4.20
N THR A 16 4.01 9.55 2.90
CA THR A 16 4.72 10.71 2.33
C THR A 16 3.76 11.79 1.83
N HIS A 17 2.54 11.40 1.44
CA HIS A 17 1.51 12.32 0.96
C HIS A 17 0.12 11.78 1.32
N SER A 18 -0.89 12.65 1.30
CA SER A 18 -2.29 12.29 1.51
C SER A 18 -3.14 13.41 0.91
N GLU A 19 -4.08 13.06 0.05
CA GLU A 19 -5.04 13.99 -0.55
C GLU A 19 -6.47 13.57 -0.14
N LEU A 20 -7.19 14.46 0.53
CA LEU A 20 -8.51 14.17 1.10
C LEU A 20 -9.58 14.06 0.01
N GLU A 21 -9.44 14.85 -1.05
CA GLU A 21 -10.41 14.89 -2.15
C GLU A 21 -10.17 13.78 -3.20
N TYR A 22 -9.14 12.96 -3.02
CA TYR A 22 -8.82 11.85 -3.93
C TYR A 22 -9.47 10.55 -3.48
N GLU A 23 -10.23 9.93 -4.39
CA GLU A 23 -10.94 8.70 -4.12
C GLU A 23 -10.04 7.45 -4.26
N GLY A 24 -9.30 7.20 -3.19
CA GLY A 24 -9.34 5.89 -2.57
C GLY A 24 -8.13 5.00 -2.77
N SER A 25 -7.36 5.09 -3.86
CA SER A 25 -6.18 4.23 -4.04
C SER A 25 -5.00 4.64 -3.16
N CYS A 26 -4.02 3.74 -2.99
CA CYS A 26 -2.74 4.07 -2.37
C CYS A 26 -1.62 3.98 -3.42
N ALA A 27 -0.95 5.10 -3.70
CA ALA A 27 0.19 5.13 -4.61
C ALA A 27 1.47 4.73 -3.86
N ILE A 28 2.16 3.72 -4.38
CA ILE A 28 3.34 3.12 -3.74
C ILE A 28 4.48 3.08 -4.75
N ASP A 29 5.68 3.46 -4.31
CA ASP A 29 6.92 3.32 -5.08
C ASP A 29 7.00 1.92 -5.73
N GLU A 30 7.21 1.91 -7.05
CA GLU A 30 7.30 0.68 -7.83
C GLU A 30 8.32 -0.33 -7.28
N THR A 31 9.45 0.13 -6.71
CA THR A 31 10.45 -0.76 -6.10
C THR A 31 9.94 -1.46 -4.84
N LEU A 32 9.10 -0.79 -4.05
CA LEU A 32 8.47 -1.38 -2.87
C LEU A 32 7.39 -2.39 -3.28
N LEU A 33 6.60 -2.06 -4.30
CA LEU A 33 5.62 -2.98 -4.88
C LEU A 33 6.29 -4.26 -5.40
N GLU A 34 7.40 -4.13 -6.13
CA GLU A 34 8.18 -5.27 -6.64
C GLU A 34 8.76 -6.12 -5.51
N ALA A 35 9.36 -5.48 -4.50
CA ALA A 35 9.94 -6.18 -3.35
C ALA A 35 8.88 -6.95 -2.55
N ALA A 36 7.68 -6.40 -2.41
CA ALA A 36 6.54 -7.06 -1.77
C ALA A 36 5.70 -7.91 -2.74
N GLN A 37 6.07 -8.01 -4.02
CA GLN A 37 5.27 -8.70 -5.05
C GLN A 37 3.80 -8.25 -5.12
N ILE A 38 3.50 -7.00 -4.78
CA ILE A 38 2.15 -6.41 -4.88
C ILE A 38 2.01 -5.83 -6.29
N ARG A 39 0.92 -6.17 -6.97
CA ARG A 39 0.63 -5.66 -8.32
C ARG A 39 -0.18 -4.37 -8.25
N GLU A 40 -0.06 -3.57 -9.31
CA GLU A 40 -1.00 -2.49 -9.55
C GLU A 40 -2.43 -3.04 -9.63
N TYR A 41 -3.38 -2.32 -9.01
CA TYR A 41 -4.77 -2.71 -8.80
C TYR A 41 -4.99 -3.92 -7.87
N GLU A 42 -3.97 -4.40 -7.17
CA GLU A 42 -4.13 -5.44 -6.16
C GLU A 42 -4.73 -4.86 -4.87
N GLN A 43 -5.70 -5.56 -4.28
CA GLN A 43 -6.27 -5.19 -2.99
C GLN A 43 -5.21 -5.28 -1.89
N ILE A 44 -5.08 -4.22 -1.10
CA ILE A 44 -4.18 -4.11 0.04
C ILE A 44 -4.95 -3.75 1.31
N ALA A 45 -4.42 -4.16 2.45
CA ALA A 45 -4.89 -3.73 3.77
C ALA A 45 -3.84 -2.81 4.39
N ILE A 46 -4.27 -1.63 4.85
CA ILE A 46 -3.41 -0.63 5.49
C ILE A 46 -3.74 -0.60 6.98
N TYR A 47 -2.70 -0.87 7.79
CA TYR A 47 -2.78 -0.82 9.26
C TYR A 47 -1.93 0.36 9.74
N ASN A 48 -2.58 1.48 10.05
CA ASN A 48 -1.92 2.69 10.47
C ASN A 48 -1.49 2.57 11.95
N ILE A 49 -0.19 2.54 12.20
CA ILE A 49 0.38 2.37 13.54
C ILE A 49 0.23 3.65 14.38
N THR A 50 0.16 4.81 13.73
CA THR A 50 0.14 6.12 14.42
C THR A 50 -1.21 6.40 15.07
N ASN A 51 -2.31 6.09 14.37
CA ASN A 51 -3.66 6.37 14.86
C ASN A 51 -4.53 5.11 15.10
N GLY A 52 -4.04 3.92 14.75
CA GLY A 52 -4.73 2.66 14.94
C GLY A 52 -5.78 2.32 13.88
N GLU A 53 -5.99 3.18 12.88
CA GLU A 53 -6.97 2.95 11.82
C GLU A 53 -6.59 1.77 10.92
N ARG A 54 -7.62 1.10 10.41
CA ARG A 54 -7.48 -0.11 9.59
C ARG A 54 -8.50 -0.05 8.48
N PHE A 55 -8.02 -0.08 7.26
CA PHE A 55 -8.87 0.00 6.08
C PHE A 55 -8.27 -0.80 4.92
N THR A 56 -9.08 -1.00 3.89
CA THR A 56 -8.74 -1.78 2.70
C THR A 56 -8.93 -0.90 1.48
N THR A 57 -7.99 -0.97 0.54
CA THR A 57 -8.09 -0.32 -0.76
C THR A 57 -7.28 -1.11 -1.80
N TYR A 58 -6.85 -0.50 -2.89
CA TYR A 58 -5.97 -1.05 -3.92
C TYR A 58 -4.72 -0.20 -4.11
N ALA A 59 -3.64 -0.85 -4.55
CA ALA A 59 -2.37 -0.18 -4.85
C ALA A 59 -2.32 0.38 -6.28
N ILE A 60 -1.72 1.55 -6.48
CA ILE A 60 -1.28 2.04 -7.81
C ILE A 60 0.22 2.34 -7.81
N LYS A 61 0.84 2.34 -8.99
CA LYS A 61 2.28 2.61 -9.10
C LYS A 61 2.59 4.09 -8.95
N ALA A 62 3.49 4.42 -8.03
CA ALA A 62 4.18 5.70 -8.02
C ALA A 62 5.51 5.60 -8.79
N GLN A 63 6.18 6.73 -9.00
CA GLN A 63 7.49 6.77 -9.63
C GLN A 63 8.48 5.85 -8.90
N ARG A 64 9.24 5.07 -9.68
CA ARG A 64 10.28 4.16 -9.16
C ARG A 64 11.35 4.92 -8.37
N ASN A 65 11.77 4.36 -7.23
CA ASN A 65 12.78 4.91 -6.31
C ASN A 65 12.42 6.28 -5.71
N SER A 66 11.14 6.66 -5.70
CA SER A 66 10.65 7.91 -5.12
C SER A 66 10.44 7.83 -3.60
N GLY A 67 10.32 6.63 -3.04
CA GLY A 67 9.91 6.39 -1.66
C GLY A 67 8.44 6.74 -1.36
N VAL A 68 7.64 7.05 -2.39
CA VAL A 68 6.25 7.50 -2.23
C VAL A 68 5.39 6.41 -1.59
N ILE A 69 4.62 6.83 -0.60
CA ILE A 69 3.46 6.17 0.01
C ILE A 69 2.38 7.25 0.14
N SER A 70 1.44 7.29 -0.80
CA SER A 70 0.39 8.31 -0.89
C SER A 70 -1.00 7.72 -0.91
#